data_AF-A0A3D6EA21-F1
#
_entry.id   AF-A0A3D6EA21-F1
#
_cell.length_a   1.000
_cell.length_b   1.000
_cell.length_c   1.000
_cell.angle_alpha   90.00
_cell.angle_beta   90.00
_cell.angle_gamma   90.00
#
_symmetry.space_group_name_H-M   'P 1'
#
loop_
_entity.id
_entity.type
_entity.pdbx_description
1 polymer ?
#
loop_
_entity_poly.entity_id
_entity_poly.type
_entity_poly.pdbx_seq_one_letter_code
_entity_poly.pdbx_strand_id
1 'polypeptide(L)' 'MNEIIIDNRNLLSCKIEIGNHYKSIPCTMVLRLMDTEEYSENYCRALALVLELFPEINRAELEEELDKYI' A
#
# COMPACT_ATOMS: atom_id res chain seq x y z
N MET A 1 23.02 13.93 15.47
CA MET A 1 22.25 12.83 14.88
C MET A 1 20.83 13.35 14.76
N ASN A 2 20.40 13.67 13.54
CA ASN A 2 19.02 14.08 13.33
C ASN A 2 18.20 12.79 13.28
N GLU A 3 17.49 12.48 14.35
CA GLU A 3 16.46 11.46 14.33
C GLU A 3 15.41 11.93 13.33
N ILE A 4 15.36 11.28 12.17
CA ILE A 4 14.24 11.42 11.25
C ILE A 4 13.07 10.74 11.97
N ILE A 5 12.31 11.53 12.73
CA ILE A 5 11.01 11.12 13.25
C ILE A 5 10.11 11.05 12.02
N ILE A 6 10.11 9.88 11.35
CA ILE A 6 9.16 9.61 10.29
C ILE A 6 7.81 9.41 10.97
N ASP A 7 7.08 10.51 11.12
CA ASP A 7 5.69 10.49 11.55
C ASP A 7 4.92 9.55 10.62
N ASN A 8 4.28 8.50 11.14
CA ASN A 8 3.61 7.47 10.34
C ASN A 8 2.59 8.09 9.37
N ARG A 9 2.01 9.24 9.75
CA ARG A 9 1.10 10.04 8.91
C ARG A 9 1.76 10.68 7.69
N ASN A 10 3.05 11.01 7.77
CA ASN A 10 3.81 11.54 6.63
C ASN A 10 4.11 10.45 5.59
N LEU A 11 4.22 9.18 5.99
CA LEU A 11 4.40 8.07 5.04
C LEU A 11 3.13 7.81 4.23
N LEU A 12 1.96 7.83 4.85
CA LEU A 12 0.68 7.63 4.14
C LEU A 12 0.36 8.72 3.11
N SER A 13 0.91 9.92 3.32
CA SER A 13 0.79 11.04 2.39
C SER A 13 1.87 11.06 1.31
N CYS A 14 2.91 10.21 1.42
CA CYS A 14 3.90 10.02 0.37
C CYS A 14 3.31 9.19 -0.77
N LYS A 15 3.07 9.83 -1.91
CA LYS A 15 2.68 9.14 -3.15
C LYS A 15 3.92 8.68 -3.89
N ILE A 16 4.03 7.40 -4.18
CA ILE A 16 5.14 6.84 -4.95
C ILE A 16 4.76 6.97 -6.43
N GLU A 17 5.62 7.64 -7.20
CA GLU A 17 5.46 7.80 -8.64
C GLU A 17 5.94 6.52 -9.33
N ILE A 18 5.01 5.73 -9.88
CA ILE A 18 5.33 4.55 -10.70
C ILE A 18 4.70 4.76 -12.09
N GLY A 19 5.53 5.17 -13.05
CA GLY A 19 5.20 5.18 -14.48
C GLY A 19 4.01 6.06 -14.88
N ASN A 20 3.96 7.33 -14.44
CA ASN A 20 2.85 8.30 -14.60
C ASN A 20 1.63 8.11 -13.68
N HIS A 21 1.66 7.17 -12.74
CA HIS A 21 0.58 6.99 -11.76
C HIS A 21 1.07 7.23 -10.33
N TYR A 22 0.40 8.14 -9.63
CA TYR A 22 0.59 8.35 -8.20
C TYR A 22 -0.14 7.25 -7.44
N LYS A 23 0.61 6.31 -6.86
CA LYS A 23 0.07 5.27 -5.98
C LYS A 23 0.32 5.62 -4.52
N SER A 24 -0.64 5.33 -3.66
CA SER A 24 -0.38 5.30 -2.23
C SER A 24 0.61 4.17 -1.90
N ILE A 25 1.41 4.36 -0.84
CA ILE A 25 2.26 3.30 -0.29
C ILE A 25 1.48 1.99 -0.07
N PRO A 26 0.33 1.98 0.63
CA PRO A 26 -0.44 0.76 0.85
C PRO A 26 -0.91 0.09 -0.44
N CYS A 27 -1.38 0.86 -1.44
CA CYS A 27 -1.73 0.32 -2.75
C CYS A 27 -0.52 -0.37 -3.42
N THR A 28 0.63 0.30 -3.41
CA THR A 28 1.87 -0.26 -3.96
C THR A 28 2.29 -1.53 -3.23
N MET A 29 2.13 -1.58 -1.90
CA MET A 29 2.47 -2.76 -1.11
C MET A 29 1.58 -3.95 -1.43
N VAL A 30 0.26 -3.77 -1.60
CA VAL A 30 -0.64 -4.86 -2.00
C VAL A 30 -0.23 -5.44 -3.35
N LEU A 31 0.00 -4.58 -4.36
CA LEU A 31 0.40 -5.02 -5.69
C LEU A 31 1.74 -5.77 -5.66
N ARG A 32 2.74 -5.25 -4.93
CA ARG A 32 4.04 -5.90 -4.78
C ARG A 32 3.98 -7.21 -4.02
N LEU A 33 3.11 -7.32 -3.01
CA LEU A 33 2.89 -8.58 -2.30
C LEU A 33 2.31 -9.61 -3.25
N MET A 34 1.30 -9.26 -4.05
CA MET A 34 0.71 -10.15 -5.05
C MET A 34 1.71 -10.66 -6.08
N ASP A 35 2.71 -9.84 -6.45
CA ASP A 35 3.81 -10.22 -7.37
C ASP A 35 4.78 -11.26 -6.76
N THR A 36 4.75 -11.51 -5.44
CA THR A 36 5.65 -12.47 -4.79
C THR A 36 5.15 -13.91 -4.92
N GLU A 37 6.09 -14.87 -4.99
CA GLU A 37 5.74 -16.31 -4.98
C GLU A 37 4.98 -16.72 -3.70
N GLU A 38 5.26 -16.08 -2.56
CA GLU A 38 4.61 -16.37 -1.27
C GLU A 38 3.11 -16.08 -1.30
N TYR A 39 2.70 -15.01 -1.97
CA TYR A 39 1.30 -14.63 -2.09
C TYR A 39 0.68 -15.18 -3.38
N SER A 40 1.44 -15.41 -4.45
CA SER A 40 0.96 -16.01 -5.70
C SER A 40 -0.35 -15.36 -6.20
N GLU A 41 -0.33 -14.04 -6.42
CA GLU A 41 -1.49 -13.25 -6.84
C GLU A 41 -2.67 -13.23 -5.84
N ASN A 42 -2.46 -13.67 -4.58
CA ASN A 42 -3.52 -13.68 -3.58
C ASN A 42 -3.79 -12.28 -3.01
N TYR A 43 -4.67 -11.57 -3.72
CA TYR A 43 -5.17 -10.26 -3.34
C TYR A 43 -5.68 -10.19 -1.90
N CYS A 44 -6.55 -11.13 -1.50
CA CYS A 44 -7.17 -11.11 -0.18
C CYS A 44 -6.15 -11.19 0.96
N ARG A 45 -5.12 -12.05 0.83
CA ARG A 45 -4.06 -12.15 1.84
C ARG A 45 -3.17 -10.90 1.83
N ALA A 46 -2.83 -10.38 0.65
CA ALA A 46 -1.99 -9.19 0.52
C ALA A 46 -2.68 -7.96 1.12
N LEU A 47 -3.96 -7.75 0.81
CA LEU A 47 -4.78 -6.69 1.35
C LEU A 47 -4.94 -6.81 2.87
N ALA A 48 -5.20 -8.02 3.39
CA ALA A 48 -5.33 -8.23 4.83
C ALA A 48 -4.05 -7.83 5.59
N LEU A 49 -2.88 -8.22 5.09
CA LEU A 49 -1.60 -7.83 5.70
C LEU A 49 -1.40 -6.31 5.68
N VAL A 50 -1.71 -5.65 4.56
CA VAL A 50 -1.55 -4.18 4.45
C VAL A 50 -2.50 -3.45 5.40
N LEU A 51 -3.73 -3.92 5.57
CA LEU A 51 -4.68 -3.35 6.52
C LEU A 51 -4.27 -3.60 7.98
N GLU A 52 -3.64 -4.73 8.29
CA GLU A 52 -3.06 -5.00 9.61
C GLU A 52 -1.87 -4.08 9.92
N LEU A 53 -1.02 -3.82 8.93
CA LEU A 53 0.14 -2.93 9.07
C LEU A 53 -0.26 -1.45 9.15
N PHE A 54 -1.35 -1.07 8.49
CA PHE A 54 -1.84 0.30 8.41
C PHE A 54 -3.33 0.35 8.79
N PRO A 55 -3.67 0.17 10.08
CA PRO A 55 -5.06 0.12 10.54
C PRO A 55 -5.79 1.48 10.41
N GLU A 56 -5.03 2.55 10.17
CA GLU A 56 -5.52 3.91 9.96
C GLU A 56 -6.02 4.18 8.53
N ILE A 57 -5.85 3.22 7.62
CA ILE A 57 -6.36 3.32 6.24
C ILE A 57 -7.82 2.87 6.17
N ASN A 58 -8.62 3.63 5.43
CA ASN A 58 -9.93 3.19 5.02
C ASN A 58 -9.82 2.09 3.94
N ARG A 59 -10.22 0.87 4.30
CA ARG A 59 -10.25 -0.26 3.37
C ARG A 59 -10.96 0.06 2.06
N ALA A 60 -12.11 0.73 2.10
CA ALA A 60 -12.89 1.02 0.90
C ALA A 60 -12.16 1.95 -0.06
N GLU A 61 -11.45 2.96 0.47
CA GLU A 61 -10.63 3.87 -0.34
C GLU A 61 -9.43 3.16 -0.97
N LEU A 62 -8.80 2.25 -0.23
CA LEU A 62 -7.71 1.42 -0.73
C LEU A 62 -8.16 0.45 -1.82
N GLU A 63 -9.30 -0.22 -1.63
CA GLU A 63 -9.90 -1.10 -2.64
C GLU A 63 -10.29 -0.33 -3.91
N GLU A 64 -10.87 0.88 -3.79
CA GLU A 64 -11.17 1.76 -4.93
C GLU A 64 -9.90 2.21 -5.68
N GLU A 65 -8.79 2.43 -4.96
CA GLU A 65 -7.51 2.73 -5.59
C GLU A 65 -6.94 1.51 -6.33
N LEU A 66 -7.04 0.32 -5.74
CA LEU A 66 -6.53 -0.94 -6.31
C LEU A 66 -7.30 -1.37 -7.56
N ASP A 67 -8.61 -1.10 -7.63
CA ASP A 67 -9.48 -1.38 -8.80
C ASP A 67 -9.00 -0.67 -10.08
N LYS A 68 -8.14 0.35 -9.97
CA LYS A 68 -7.54 1.03 -11.14
C LYS A 68 -6.38 0.26 -11.76
N TYR A 69 -5.88 -0.78 -11.09
CA TYR A 69 -4.66 -1.50 -11.47
C TYR A 69 -4.84 -3.01 -11.63
N ILE A 70 -5.91 -3.58 -11.09
CA ILE A 70 -6.28 -5.01 -11.17
C ILE A 70 -7.48 -5.14 -12.11
#